data_AF-A0A955WHX7-F1
#
_entry.id   AF-A0A955WHX7-F1
#
_cell.length_a   1.000
_cell.length_b   1.000
_cell.length_c   1.000
_cell.angle_alpha   90.00
_cell.angle_beta   90.00
_cell.angle_gamma   90.00
#
_symmetry.space_group_name_H-M   'P 1'
#
loop_
_entity.id
_entity.type
_entity.pdbx_description
1 polymer ?
#
loop_
_entity_poly.entity_id
_entity_poly.type
_entity_poly.pdbx_seq_one_letter_code
_entity_poly.pdbx_strand_id
1 'polypeptide(L)'
;MSVSLEWAAVGPGEVIVADERRAWVHQTSELNFGDPFAEPMHGPGSEATTGKLLEGAIGLGLRAARAKATGAPPPLTLERWAWRLCGLYHLTTHTPALLSEAEARFRAAGRAELADWAEAKRIDERDHDRLALLDLEAMGYDAEATVARLRPPVALAMVAWFETAARAPLPLGVIAYAHTVERLALRFGQPYLDRVAALKPGVRITRCLKIHSGVGSDVRHVAENIALVARLPAAERARIVVACRQIAQLSSTPPREGYRSQSWLEDELVRVRRVDGPAHPPMGRGRSERNDHGVEE
;
A
#
# COMPACT_ATOMS: atom_id res chain seq x y z
N MET A 1 5.64 -36.98 -6.95
CA MET A 1 5.66 -35.56 -7.39
C MET A 1 6.52 -34.81 -6.38
N SER A 2 7.59 -34.15 -6.82
CA SER A 2 8.40 -33.30 -5.92
C SER A 2 7.54 -32.13 -5.47
N VAL A 3 7.41 -31.91 -4.17
CA VAL A 3 6.71 -30.73 -3.65
C VAL A 3 7.61 -29.52 -3.95
N SER A 4 7.11 -28.57 -4.74
CA SER A 4 7.80 -27.30 -4.94
C SER A 4 7.72 -26.51 -3.62
N LEU A 5 8.87 -26.16 -3.06
CA LEU A 5 8.98 -25.39 -1.83
C LEU A 5 9.73 -24.09 -2.10
N GLU A 6 9.25 -23.03 -1.50
CA GLU A 6 9.96 -21.75 -1.41
C GLU A 6 10.12 -21.36 0.06
N TRP A 7 11.20 -20.67 0.39
CA TRP A 7 11.41 -20.18 1.73
C TRP A 7 12.16 -18.85 1.76
N ALA A 8 12.05 -18.12 2.86
CA ALA A 8 12.83 -16.91 3.09
C ALA A 8 13.08 -16.73 4.58
N ALA A 9 14.35 -16.51 4.94
CA ALA A 9 14.71 -16.05 6.28
C ALA A 9 14.15 -14.62 6.46
N VAL A 10 13.33 -14.44 7.48
CA VAL A 10 12.65 -13.17 7.77
C VAL A 10 13.10 -12.52 9.07
N GLY A 11 13.90 -13.22 9.87
CA GLY A 11 14.51 -12.74 11.11
C GLY A 11 15.47 -13.78 11.69
N PRO A 12 16.14 -13.47 12.81
CA PRO A 12 17.01 -14.42 13.49
C PRO A 12 16.23 -15.69 13.86
N GLY A 13 16.65 -16.84 13.34
CA GLY A 13 16.00 -18.13 13.59
C GLY A 13 14.61 -18.30 12.94
N GLU A 14 14.07 -17.29 12.25
CA GLU A 14 12.73 -17.33 11.67
C GLU A 14 12.76 -17.43 10.15
N VAL A 15 12.22 -18.53 9.61
CA VAL A 15 12.06 -18.75 8.18
C VAL A 15 10.58 -18.94 7.86
N ILE A 16 10.11 -18.32 6.78
CA ILE A 16 8.80 -18.64 6.21
C ILE A 16 9.02 -19.67 5.13
N VAL A 17 8.32 -20.79 5.23
CA VAL A 17 8.33 -21.85 4.21
C VAL A 17 6.94 -21.91 3.59
N ALA A 18 6.88 -22.09 2.28
CA ALA A 18 5.66 -22.15 1.52
C ALA A 18 5.67 -23.31 0.52
N ASP A 19 4.54 -24.01 0.45
CA ASP A 19 4.16 -24.87 -0.67
C ASP A 19 2.97 -24.23 -1.41
N GLU A 20 2.42 -24.92 -2.41
CA GLU A 20 1.28 -24.43 -3.19
C GLU A 20 -0.02 -24.24 -2.36
N ARG A 21 -0.12 -24.89 -1.20
CA ARG A 21 -1.33 -24.94 -0.38
C ARG A 21 -1.27 -23.96 0.78
N ARG A 22 -0.10 -23.78 1.39
CA ARG A 22 0.06 -23.02 2.64
C ARG A 22 1.47 -22.46 2.80
N ALA A 23 1.57 -21.49 3.70
CA ALA A 23 2.84 -21.07 4.30
C ALA A 23 2.81 -21.29 5.81
N TRP A 24 3.98 -21.56 6.38
CA TRP A 24 4.18 -21.72 7.82
C TRP A 24 5.51 -21.09 8.24
N VAL A 25 5.65 -20.84 9.54
CA VAL A 25 6.91 -20.37 10.12
C VAL A 25 7.67 -21.60 10.61
N HIS A 26 8.92 -21.70 10.17
CA HIS A 26 9.90 -22.67 10.62
C HIS A 26 10.93 -21.96 11.52
N GLN A 27 11.31 -22.61 12.61
CA GLN A 27 12.35 -22.12 13.51
C GLN A 27 13.64 -22.87 13.20
N THR A 28 14.66 -22.16 12.70
CA THR A 28 15.99 -22.75 12.53
C THR A 28 16.70 -22.75 13.88
N SER A 29 17.41 -23.83 14.16
CA SER A 29 18.23 -23.98 15.37
C SER A 29 19.68 -24.19 14.96
N GLU A 30 20.60 -23.45 15.58
CA GLU A 30 22.04 -23.63 15.38
C GLU A 30 22.52 -25.05 15.75
N LEU A 31 21.72 -25.77 16.55
CA LEU A 31 22.00 -27.15 16.96
C LEU A 31 21.49 -28.19 15.94
N ASN A 32 20.70 -27.78 14.95
CA ASN A 32 20.13 -28.67 13.94
C ASN A 32 20.98 -28.68 12.66
N PHE A 33 22.11 -29.37 12.73
CA PHE A 33 23.00 -29.58 11.59
C PHE A 33 22.26 -30.37 10.49
N GLY A 34 21.88 -29.70 9.40
CA GLY A 34 21.14 -30.30 8.28
C GLY A 34 19.74 -29.73 8.05
N ASP A 35 19.37 -28.63 8.71
CA ASP A 35 18.13 -27.91 8.41
C ASP A 35 18.16 -27.35 6.96
N PRO A 36 17.32 -27.85 6.03
CA PRO A 36 17.34 -27.42 4.64
C PRO A 36 16.92 -25.96 4.46
N PHE A 37 16.30 -25.35 5.47
CA PHE A 37 15.84 -23.97 5.45
C PHE A 37 16.84 -22.99 6.07
N ALA A 38 17.95 -23.48 6.63
CA ALA A 38 19.04 -22.64 7.11
C ALA A 38 19.87 -22.03 5.96
N GLU A 39 19.87 -22.68 4.80
CA GLU A 39 20.53 -22.19 3.59
C GLU A 39 19.64 -21.20 2.82
N PRO A 40 20.23 -20.29 2.02
CA PRO A 40 19.48 -19.41 1.13
C PRO A 40 18.54 -20.19 0.21
N MET A 41 17.39 -19.60 -0.12
CA MET A 41 16.50 -20.18 -1.11
C MET A 41 17.16 -20.27 -2.48
N HIS A 42 16.99 -21.42 -3.13
CA HIS A 42 17.45 -21.68 -4.48
C HIS A 42 16.31 -22.20 -5.36
N GLY A 43 16.50 -22.11 -6.68
CA GLY A 43 15.56 -22.63 -7.66
C GLY A 43 14.45 -21.66 -8.09
N PRO A 44 13.68 -22.07 -9.11
CA PRO A 44 12.58 -21.26 -9.64
C PRO A 44 11.43 -21.16 -8.62
N GLY A 45 10.70 -20.06 -8.66
CA GLY A 45 9.41 -19.94 -7.97
C GLY A 45 8.27 -20.37 -8.88
N SER A 46 7.09 -20.55 -8.31
CA SER A 46 5.82 -20.60 -9.04
C SER A 46 4.86 -19.58 -8.46
N GLU A 47 3.87 -19.14 -9.23
CA GLU A 47 2.86 -18.19 -8.72
C GLU A 47 2.16 -18.72 -7.46
N ALA A 48 1.90 -20.03 -7.40
CA ALA A 48 1.26 -20.67 -6.26
C ALA A 48 2.14 -20.61 -5.00
N THR A 49 3.40 -21.06 -5.08
CA THR A 49 4.30 -21.07 -3.92
C THR A 49 4.72 -19.65 -3.52
N THR A 50 5.00 -18.77 -4.49
CA THR A 50 5.38 -17.38 -4.26
C THR A 50 4.22 -16.62 -3.62
N GLY A 51 2.99 -16.82 -4.10
CA GLY A 51 1.80 -16.25 -3.49
C GLY A 51 1.67 -16.64 -2.02
N LYS A 52 1.84 -17.93 -1.69
CA LYS A 52 1.80 -18.40 -0.29
C LYS A 52 2.94 -17.83 0.55
N LEU A 53 4.14 -17.72 -0.01
CA LEU A 53 5.29 -17.14 0.67
C LEU A 53 5.06 -15.67 1.06
N LEU A 54 4.55 -14.85 0.12
CA LEU A 54 4.22 -13.44 0.36
C LEU A 54 3.06 -13.31 1.36
N GLU A 55 2.01 -14.11 1.25
CA GLU A 55 0.90 -14.16 2.22
C GLU A 55 1.39 -14.52 3.62
N GLY A 56 2.32 -15.48 3.72
CA GLY A 56 2.96 -15.88 4.98
C GLY A 56 3.71 -14.73 5.63
N ALA A 57 4.48 -13.96 4.85
CA ALA A 57 5.21 -12.78 5.34
C ALA A 57 4.28 -11.68 5.85
N ILE A 58 3.24 -11.35 5.08
CA ILE A 58 2.23 -10.39 5.50
C ILE A 58 1.55 -10.87 6.79
N GLY A 59 1.15 -12.14 6.85
CA GLY A 59 0.54 -12.75 8.04
C GLY A 59 1.44 -12.69 9.27
N LEU A 60 2.73 -12.96 9.12
CA LEU A 60 3.71 -12.83 10.21
C LEU A 60 3.88 -11.38 10.67
N GLY A 61 3.99 -10.43 9.74
CA GLY A 61 4.10 -9.00 10.06
C GLY A 61 2.89 -8.49 10.87
N LEU A 62 1.69 -8.89 10.46
CA LEU A 62 0.45 -8.54 11.18
C LEU A 62 0.37 -9.15 12.58
N ARG A 63 0.80 -10.42 12.75
CA ARG A 63 0.87 -11.05 14.07
C ARG A 63 1.85 -10.30 14.98
N ALA A 64 3.01 -9.92 14.45
CA ALA A 64 3.99 -9.14 15.20
C ALA A 64 3.47 -7.75 15.59
N ALA A 65 2.66 -7.12 14.74
CA ALA A 65 2.01 -5.85 15.06
C ALA A 65 0.95 -6.01 16.16
N ARG A 66 0.11 -7.05 16.07
CA ARG A 66 -0.92 -7.38 17.06
C ARG A 66 -0.32 -7.69 18.44
N ALA A 67 0.82 -8.38 18.49
CA ALA A 67 1.51 -8.67 19.75
C ALA A 67 1.97 -7.40 20.50
N LYS A 68 2.11 -6.27 19.79
CA LYS A 68 2.48 -4.95 20.37
C LYS A 68 1.26 -4.08 20.68
N ALA A 69 0.05 -4.50 20.32
CA ALA A 69 -1.14 -3.68 20.50
C ALA A 69 -1.62 -3.69 21.95
N THR A 70 -1.79 -2.51 22.54
CA THR A 70 -2.21 -2.33 23.94
C THR A 70 -3.72 -2.03 24.10
N GLY A 71 -4.51 -2.17 23.02
CA GLY A 71 -5.94 -1.91 23.05
C GLY A 71 -6.64 -2.18 21.72
N ALA A 72 -7.97 -2.09 21.73
CA ALA A 72 -8.78 -2.23 20.52
C ALA A 72 -8.62 -1.00 19.60
N PRO A 73 -8.66 -1.16 18.27
CA PRO A 73 -8.74 -0.02 17.37
C PRO A 73 -10.05 0.74 17.60
N PRO A 74 -10.06 2.08 17.42
CA PRO A 74 -11.27 2.88 17.58
C PRO A 74 -12.35 2.46 16.58
N PRO A 75 -13.65 2.58 16.94
CA PRO A 75 -14.75 2.26 16.05
C PRO A 75 -14.73 3.15 14.80
N LEU A 76 -15.38 2.67 13.74
CA LEU A 76 -15.58 3.45 12.53
C LEU A 76 -16.64 4.53 12.79
N THR A 77 -16.25 5.80 12.65
CA THR A 77 -17.12 6.99 12.65
C THR A 77 -16.81 7.83 11.43
N LEU A 78 -17.59 8.89 11.19
CA LEU A 78 -17.36 9.82 10.08
C LEU A 78 -16.01 10.55 10.21
N GLU A 79 -15.65 10.99 11.42
CA GLU A 79 -14.38 11.67 11.72
C GLU A 79 -13.19 10.72 11.56
N ARG A 80 -13.36 9.47 12.00
CA ARG A 80 -12.36 8.42 11.78
C ARG A 80 -12.22 8.06 10.32
N TRP A 81 -13.29 8.19 9.55
CA TRP A 81 -13.23 8.02 8.11
C TRP A 81 -12.47 9.17 7.44
N ALA A 82 -12.71 10.43 7.81
CA ALA A 82 -11.89 11.57 7.37
C ALA A 82 -10.40 11.37 7.70
N TRP A 83 -10.08 10.91 8.93
CA TRP A 83 -8.71 10.58 9.31
C TRP A 83 -8.08 9.50 8.42
N ARG A 84 -8.85 8.46 8.04
CA ARG A 84 -8.40 7.42 7.11
C ARG A 84 -8.20 7.94 5.69
N LEU A 85 -9.10 8.80 5.20
CA LEU A 85 -8.95 9.47 3.90
C LEU A 85 -7.68 10.33 3.84
N CYS A 86 -7.34 11.03 4.92
CA CYS A 86 -6.07 11.76 4.99
C CYS A 86 -4.86 10.82 4.88
N GLY A 87 -4.93 9.66 5.55
CA GLY A 87 -3.91 8.63 5.42
C GLY A 87 -3.78 8.11 3.99
N LEU A 88 -4.91 7.79 3.35
CA LEU A 88 -4.95 7.35 1.96
C LEU A 88 -4.38 8.39 1.02
N TYR A 89 -4.75 9.67 1.17
CA TYR A 89 -4.18 10.79 0.42
C TYR A 89 -2.66 10.82 0.49
N HIS A 90 -2.09 10.74 1.70
CA HIS A 90 -0.63 10.75 1.87
C HIS A 90 0.03 9.54 1.21
N LEU A 91 -0.58 8.36 1.27
CA LEU A 91 -0.03 7.16 0.62
C LEU A 91 -0.09 7.26 -0.91
N THR A 92 -1.19 7.74 -1.49
CA THR A 92 -1.38 7.78 -2.95
C THR A 92 -0.68 8.96 -3.60
N THR A 93 -0.61 10.14 -2.94
CA THR A 93 -0.05 11.35 -3.56
C THR A 93 1.47 11.23 -3.84
N HIS A 94 2.20 10.48 -3.00
CA HIS A 94 3.63 10.24 -3.19
C HIS A 94 3.92 9.09 -4.17
N THR A 95 2.94 8.19 -4.38
CA THR A 95 3.17 6.92 -5.09
C THR A 95 3.67 7.11 -6.53
N PRO A 96 3.06 7.97 -7.38
CA PRO A 96 3.55 8.16 -8.74
C PRO A 96 4.99 8.67 -8.84
N ALA A 97 5.39 9.60 -7.97
CA ALA A 97 6.76 10.13 -7.96
C ALA A 97 7.79 9.06 -7.54
N LEU A 98 7.45 8.25 -6.53
CA LEU A 98 8.32 7.18 -6.05
C LEU A 98 8.43 6.01 -7.02
N LEU A 99 7.35 5.70 -7.75
CA LEU A 99 7.39 4.72 -8.83
C LEU A 99 8.23 5.20 -10.02
N SER A 100 8.18 6.49 -10.36
CA SER A 100 9.08 7.10 -11.36
C SER A 100 10.55 6.97 -10.96
N GLU A 101 10.88 7.24 -9.68
CA GLU A 101 12.24 7.04 -9.18
C GLU A 101 12.67 5.57 -9.24
N ALA A 102 11.79 4.65 -8.85
CA ALA A 102 12.07 3.22 -8.91
C ALA A 102 12.27 2.72 -10.34
N GLU A 103 11.46 3.19 -11.30
CA GLU A 103 11.60 2.91 -12.72
C GLU A 103 13.01 3.31 -13.21
N ALA A 104 13.42 4.56 -12.98
CA ALA A 104 14.72 5.05 -13.42
C ALA A 104 15.88 4.20 -12.88
N ARG A 105 15.77 3.75 -11.63
CA ARG A 105 16.78 2.88 -10.98
C ARG A 105 16.75 1.45 -11.52
N PHE A 106 15.58 0.89 -11.78
CA PHE A 106 15.47 -0.40 -12.44
C PHE A 106 16.07 -0.36 -13.84
N ARG A 107 15.84 0.71 -14.62
CA ARG A 107 16.49 0.92 -15.92
C ARG A 107 18.01 1.00 -15.79
N ALA A 108 18.52 1.79 -14.84
CA ALA A 108 19.96 1.91 -14.57
C ALA A 108 20.60 0.58 -14.16
N ALA A 109 19.86 -0.29 -13.49
CA ALA A 109 20.29 -1.64 -13.11
C ALA A 109 20.13 -2.69 -14.22
N GLY A 110 19.70 -2.31 -15.43
CA GLY A 110 19.47 -3.23 -16.55
C GLY A 110 18.25 -4.15 -16.35
N ARG A 111 17.28 -3.75 -15.51
CA ARG A 111 16.10 -4.54 -15.15
C ARG A 111 14.85 -4.05 -15.87
N ALA A 112 14.82 -4.25 -17.18
CA ALA A 112 13.75 -3.73 -18.05
C ALA A 112 12.34 -4.14 -17.59
N GLU A 113 12.09 -5.42 -17.30
CA GLU A 113 10.77 -5.89 -16.85
C GLU A 113 10.29 -5.21 -15.55
N LEU A 114 11.22 -4.93 -14.61
CA LEU A 114 10.90 -4.24 -13.37
C LEU A 114 10.64 -2.74 -13.59
N ALA A 115 11.35 -2.13 -14.54
CA ALA A 115 11.10 -0.76 -14.94
C ALA A 115 9.72 -0.62 -15.60
N ASP A 116 9.38 -1.51 -16.52
CA ASP A 116 8.09 -1.49 -17.22
C ASP A 116 6.92 -1.74 -16.25
N TRP A 117 7.10 -2.62 -15.26
CA TRP A 117 6.16 -2.78 -14.16
C TRP A 117 5.99 -1.48 -13.34
N ALA A 118 7.08 -0.80 -13.01
CA ALA A 118 7.03 0.44 -12.22
C ALA A 118 6.32 1.56 -12.99
N GLU A 119 6.55 1.66 -14.29
CA GLU A 119 5.87 2.61 -15.17
C GLU A 119 4.38 2.31 -15.28
N ALA A 120 4.00 1.05 -15.50
CA ALA A 120 2.59 0.65 -15.54
C ALA A 120 1.87 1.01 -14.22
N LYS A 121 2.48 0.69 -13.08
CA LYS A 121 1.95 1.08 -11.76
C LYS A 121 1.86 2.58 -11.58
N ARG A 122 2.83 3.35 -12.07
CA ARG A 122 2.81 4.81 -11.98
C ARG A 122 1.64 5.41 -12.76
N ILE A 123 1.33 4.84 -13.93
CA ILE A 123 0.19 5.25 -14.75
C ILE A 123 -1.11 4.91 -14.02
N ASP A 124 -1.23 3.69 -13.48
CA ASP A 124 -2.42 3.24 -12.78
C ASP A 124 -2.72 4.06 -11.52
N GLU A 125 -1.69 4.46 -10.76
CA GLU A 125 -1.85 5.21 -9.50
C GLU A 125 -2.04 6.73 -9.70
N ARG A 126 -2.08 7.21 -10.95
CA ARG A 126 -2.22 8.64 -11.24
C ARG A 126 -3.57 9.16 -10.76
N ASP A 127 -3.53 10.31 -10.08
CA ASP A 127 -4.70 11.04 -9.57
C ASP A 127 -5.55 10.28 -8.53
N HIS A 128 -5.07 9.15 -7.99
CA HIS A 128 -5.78 8.41 -6.93
C HIS A 128 -5.90 9.21 -5.62
N ASP A 129 -4.95 10.09 -5.34
CA ASP A 129 -5.00 11.04 -4.22
C ASP A 129 -6.18 12.00 -4.31
N ARG A 130 -6.52 12.44 -5.53
CA ARG A 130 -7.69 13.29 -5.78
C ARG A 130 -9.00 12.64 -5.34
N LEU A 131 -9.10 11.31 -5.37
CA LEU A 131 -10.30 10.61 -4.91
C LEU A 131 -10.52 10.77 -3.41
N ALA A 132 -9.43 10.78 -2.62
CA ALA A 132 -9.51 11.01 -1.18
C ALA A 132 -9.94 12.47 -0.89
N LEU A 133 -9.42 13.43 -1.67
CA LEU A 133 -9.85 14.82 -1.57
C LEU A 133 -11.33 14.98 -1.90
N LEU A 134 -11.81 14.40 -3.02
CA LEU A 134 -13.22 14.45 -3.42
C LEU A 134 -14.15 13.85 -2.36
N ASP A 135 -13.73 12.78 -1.69
CA ASP A 135 -14.50 12.18 -0.60
C ASP A 135 -14.54 13.09 0.64
N LEU A 136 -13.42 13.75 1.00
CA LEU A 136 -13.38 14.75 2.09
C LEU A 136 -14.23 16.00 1.78
N GLU A 137 -14.20 16.49 0.55
CA GLU A 137 -15.03 17.61 0.10
C GLU A 137 -16.52 17.27 0.19
N ALA A 138 -16.90 16.06 -0.26
CA ALA A 138 -18.27 15.58 -0.17
C ALA A 138 -18.76 15.45 1.28
N MET A 139 -17.85 15.21 2.23
CA MET A 139 -18.15 15.22 3.66
C MET A 139 -18.37 16.64 4.23
N GLY A 140 -18.02 17.69 3.49
CA GLY A 140 -18.18 19.10 3.89
C GLY A 140 -16.90 19.76 4.40
N TYR A 141 -15.73 19.14 4.21
CA TYR A 141 -14.45 19.68 4.65
C TYR A 141 -13.74 20.45 3.53
N ASP A 142 -12.89 21.39 3.92
CA ASP A 142 -11.83 21.89 3.05
C ASP A 142 -10.78 20.78 2.96
N ALA A 143 -10.80 20.00 1.87
CA ALA A 143 -10.01 18.79 1.76
C ALA A 143 -8.50 19.06 1.86
N GLU A 144 -7.99 20.11 1.21
CA GLU A 144 -6.57 20.46 1.25
C GLU A 144 -6.14 20.89 2.65
N ALA A 145 -6.91 21.78 3.30
CA ALA A 145 -6.65 22.16 4.69
C ALA A 145 -6.73 20.96 5.64
N THR A 146 -7.65 20.03 5.37
CA THR A 146 -7.84 18.81 6.16
C THR A 146 -6.64 17.87 6.06
N VAL A 147 -6.14 17.56 4.86
CA VAL A 147 -4.98 16.65 4.70
C VAL A 147 -3.65 17.28 5.14
N ALA A 148 -3.54 18.61 5.08
CA ALA A 148 -2.41 19.35 5.63
C ALA A 148 -2.40 19.29 7.16
N ARG A 149 -3.57 19.38 7.80
CA ARG A 149 -3.73 19.39 9.25
C ARG A 149 -3.69 17.98 9.85
N LEU A 150 -4.46 17.06 9.31
CA LEU A 150 -4.55 15.68 9.79
C LEU A 150 -3.50 14.82 9.08
N ARG A 151 -2.43 14.49 9.81
CA ARG A 151 -1.32 13.69 9.28
C ARG A 151 -1.18 12.37 10.05
N PRO A 152 -1.87 11.28 9.62
CA PRO A 152 -1.81 10.00 10.32
C PRO A 152 -0.39 9.44 10.41
N PRO A 153 0.17 9.21 11.62
CA PRO A 153 1.58 8.84 11.77
C PRO A 153 1.97 7.55 11.04
N VAL A 154 1.09 6.56 11.01
CA VAL A 154 1.33 5.29 10.31
C VAL A 154 1.45 5.51 8.80
N ALA A 155 0.60 6.35 8.21
CA ALA A 155 0.66 6.66 6.78
C ALA A 155 1.98 7.36 6.43
N LEU A 156 2.39 8.35 7.23
CA LEU A 156 3.67 9.05 7.03
C LEU A 156 4.87 8.11 7.19
N ALA A 157 4.83 7.19 8.17
CA ALA A 157 5.90 6.22 8.36
C ALA A 157 6.00 5.25 7.17
N MET A 158 4.85 4.84 6.60
CA MET A 158 4.80 4.03 5.39
C MET A 158 5.35 4.78 4.18
N VAL A 159 5.03 6.08 4.01
CA VAL A 159 5.63 6.92 2.96
C VAL A 159 7.14 7.00 3.13
N ALA A 160 7.65 7.27 4.33
CA ALA A 160 9.09 7.34 4.59
C ALA A 160 9.81 5.98 4.32
N TRP A 161 9.15 4.87 4.66
CA TRP A 161 9.65 3.53 4.31
C TRP A 161 9.69 3.35 2.79
N PHE A 162 8.63 3.76 2.07
CA PHE A 162 8.54 3.64 0.62
C PHE A 162 9.58 4.51 -0.10
N GLU A 163 9.81 5.74 0.37
CA GLU A 163 10.89 6.60 -0.11
C GLU A 163 12.26 5.93 0.00
N THR A 164 12.53 5.32 1.16
CA THR A 164 13.79 4.59 1.39
C THR A 164 13.92 3.41 0.44
N ALA A 165 12.83 2.66 0.24
CA ALA A 165 12.80 1.52 -0.67
C ALA A 165 13.01 1.93 -2.13
N ALA A 166 12.38 3.03 -2.58
CA ALA A 166 12.51 3.56 -3.93
C ALA A 166 13.92 4.08 -4.21
N ARG A 167 14.62 4.62 -3.20
CA ARG A 167 15.99 5.14 -3.32
C ARG A 167 17.09 4.08 -3.29
N ALA A 168 16.76 2.81 -3.07
CA ALA A 168 17.75 1.73 -3.04
C ALA A 168 18.38 1.50 -4.44
N PRO A 169 19.63 0.99 -4.53
CA PRO A 169 20.27 0.72 -5.83
C PRO A 169 19.48 -0.25 -6.72
N LEU A 170 18.87 -1.27 -6.11
CA LEU A 170 17.87 -2.12 -6.74
C LEU A 170 16.59 -2.07 -5.89
N PRO A 171 15.57 -1.28 -6.28
CA PRO A 171 14.46 -0.90 -5.42
C PRO A 171 13.38 -1.98 -5.24
N LEU A 172 13.75 -3.25 -5.00
CA LEU A 172 12.79 -4.36 -4.84
C LEU A 172 11.74 -4.14 -3.73
N GLY A 173 12.06 -3.32 -2.73
CA GLY A 173 11.13 -2.98 -1.65
C GLY A 173 9.87 -2.26 -2.14
N VAL A 174 9.90 -1.59 -3.30
CA VAL A 174 8.72 -0.93 -3.87
C VAL A 174 7.67 -1.94 -4.34
N ILE A 175 8.12 -3.11 -4.83
CA ILE A 175 7.25 -4.22 -5.23
C ILE A 175 6.58 -4.81 -3.98
N ALA A 176 7.37 -4.99 -2.92
CA ALA A 176 6.86 -5.46 -1.63
C ALA A 176 5.83 -4.50 -1.02
N TYR A 177 6.07 -3.19 -1.13
CA TYR A 177 5.11 -2.16 -0.72
C TYR A 177 3.79 -2.30 -1.47
N ALA A 178 3.84 -2.22 -2.81
CA ALA A 178 2.66 -2.30 -3.68
C ALA A 178 1.87 -3.58 -3.40
N HIS A 179 2.53 -4.74 -3.45
CA HIS A 179 1.88 -6.02 -3.19
C HIS A 179 1.24 -6.07 -1.80
N THR A 180 1.92 -5.58 -0.76
CA THR A 180 1.38 -5.65 0.60
C THR A 180 0.15 -4.76 0.78
N VAL A 181 0.21 -3.50 0.31
CA VAL A 181 -0.93 -2.57 0.49
C VAL A 181 -2.16 -3.04 -0.29
N GLU A 182 -1.97 -3.48 -1.54
CA GLU A 182 -3.05 -4.04 -2.38
C GLU A 182 -3.62 -5.33 -1.75
N ARG A 183 -2.76 -6.22 -1.24
CA ARG A 183 -3.21 -7.47 -0.59
C ARG A 183 -4.00 -7.22 0.69
N LEU A 184 -3.62 -6.20 1.47
CA LEU A 184 -4.35 -5.77 2.66
C LEU A 184 -5.67 -5.11 2.29
N ALA A 185 -5.73 -4.35 1.19
CA ALA A 185 -6.93 -3.71 0.69
C ALA A 185 -8.03 -4.71 0.32
N LEU A 186 -7.67 -5.93 -0.11
CA LEU A 186 -8.64 -7.01 -0.39
C LEU A 186 -9.54 -7.38 0.79
N ARG A 187 -9.17 -7.01 2.03
CA ARG A 187 -10.00 -7.23 3.23
C ARG A 187 -11.24 -6.33 3.26
N PHE A 188 -11.21 -5.24 2.52
CA PHE A 188 -12.32 -4.31 2.40
C PHE A 188 -13.20 -4.79 1.24
N GLY A 189 -14.15 -5.67 1.53
CA GLY A 189 -15.17 -6.09 0.55
C GLY A 189 -16.37 -5.15 0.51
N GLN A 190 -17.36 -5.49 -0.32
CA GLN A 190 -18.64 -4.77 -0.41
C GLN A 190 -19.29 -4.48 0.97
N PRO A 191 -19.32 -5.43 1.94
CA PRO A 191 -19.91 -5.14 3.26
C PRO A 191 -19.17 -4.06 4.06
N TYR A 192 -17.88 -3.83 3.80
CA TYR A 192 -17.15 -2.74 4.43
C TYR A 192 -17.43 -1.41 3.71
N LEU A 193 -17.51 -1.41 2.38
CA LEU A 193 -17.92 -0.24 1.60
C LEU A 193 -19.32 0.25 2.01
N ASP A 194 -20.28 -0.66 2.17
CA ASP A 194 -21.64 -0.34 2.59
C ASP A 194 -21.67 0.29 3.99
N ARG A 195 -20.87 -0.23 4.93
CA ARG A 195 -20.72 0.37 6.27
C ARG A 195 -20.14 1.77 6.23
N VAL A 196 -19.17 2.04 5.35
CA VAL A 196 -18.62 3.39 5.19
C VAL A 196 -19.66 4.31 4.56
N ALA A 197 -20.36 3.87 3.51
CA ALA A 197 -21.41 4.66 2.87
C ALA A 197 -22.56 5.01 3.84
N ALA A 198 -22.89 4.10 4.76
CA ALA A 198 -23.91 4.32 5.79
C ALA A 198 -23.54 5.42 6.82
N LEU A 199 -22.26 5.82 6.92
CA LEU A 199 -21.85 6.93 7.79
C LEU A 199 -22.43 8.28 7.33
N LYS A 200 -22.71 8.43 6.03
CA LYS A 200 -23.31 9.64 5.47
C LYS A 200 -24.18 9.30 4.25
N PRO A 201 -25.43 8.84 4.47
CA PRO A 201 -26.32 8.39 3.39
C PRO A 201 -26.52 9.47 2.32
N GLY A 202 -26.57 9.05 1.06
CA GLY A 202 -26.74 9.94 -0.09
C GLY A 202 -25.46 10.70 -0.50
N VAL A 203 -24.38 10.59 0.27
CA VAL A 203 -23.10 11.27 -0.04
C VAL A 203 -22.06 10.24 -0.45
N ARG A 204 -21.40 10.51 -1.58
CA ARG A 204 -20.31 9.67 -2.07
C ARG A 204 -19.05 9.97 -1.26
N ILE A 205 -18.68 9.05 -0.37
CA ILE A 205 -17.49 9.15 0.50
C ILE A 205 -16.60 7.90 0.41
N THR A 206 -16.76 7.11 -0.65
CA THR A 206 -16.10 5.80 -0.82
C THR A 206 -15.33 5.68 -2.14
N ARG A 207 -15.10 6.76 -2.89
CA ARG A 207 -14.43 6.70 -4.20
C ARG A 207 -13.03 6.13 -4.08
N CYS A 208 -12.23 6.69 -3.18
CA CYS A 208 -10.84 6.24 -2.98
C CYS A 208 -10.80 4.80 -2.47
N LEU A 209 -11.66 4.49 -1.48
CA LEU A 209 -11.77 3.13 -0.94
C LEU A 209 -12.18 2.11 -2.00
N LYS A 210 -13.11 2.45 -2.90
CA LYS A 210 -13.61 1.50 -3.89
C LYS A 210 -12.51 1.02 -4.83
N ILE A 211 -11.60 1.91 -5.25
CA ILE A 211 -10.45 1.51 -6.07
C ILE A 211 -9.54 0.56 -5.27
N HIS A 212 -9.19 0.95 -4.05
CA HIS A 212 -8.32 0.19 -3.16
C HIS A 212 -9.13 -0.76 -2.25
N SER A 213 -9.81 -1.73 -2.87
CA SER A 213 -10.66 -2.70 -2.18
C SER A 213 -10.69 -4.07 -2.85
N GLY A 214 -11.28 -5.06 -2.16
CA GLY A 214 -11.52 -6.39 -2.71
C GLY A 214 -12.56 -6.47 -3.83
N VAL A 215 -13.19 -5.34 -4.18
CA VAL A 215 -14.09 -5.23 -5.36
C VAL A 215 -13.54 -4.25 -6.41
N GLY A 216 -12.32 -3.74 -6.18
CA GLY A 216 -11.62 -2.78 -7.04
C GLY A 216 -10.49 -3.41 -7.85
N SER A 217 -9.56 -2.56 -8.31
CA SER A 217 -8.44 -2.96 -9.16
C SER A 217 -7.41 -3.83 -8.44
N ASP A 218 -7.31 -3.73 -7.12
CA ASP A 218 -6.28 -4.39 -6.33
C ASP A 218 -6.32 -5.93 -6.44
N VAL A 219 -7.48 -6.53 -6.75
CA VAL A 219 -7.57 -7.99 -6.97
C VAL A 219 -6.68 -8.43 -8.13
N ARG A 220 -6.72 -7.69 -9.23
CA ARG A 220 -5.89 -7.96 -10.42
C ARG A 220 -4.43 -7.66 -10.11
N HIS A 221 -4.17 -6.53 -9.44
CA HIS A 221 -2.83 -6.09 -9.12
C HIS A 221 -2.06 -7.08 -8.22
N VAL A 222 -2.74 -7.69 -7.25
CA VAL A 222 -2.13 -8.73 -6.41
C VAL A 222 -1.66 -9.92 -7.25
N ALA A 223 -2.46 -10.36 -8.23
CA ALA A 223 -2.09 -11.46 -9.13
C ALA A 223 -0.90 -11.08 -10.04
N GLU A 224 -0.92 -9.88 -10.63
CA GLU A 224 0.18 -9.36 -11.46
C GLU A 224 1.50 -9.28 -10.68
N ASN A 225 1.44 -8.80 -9.42
CA ASN A 225 2.60 -8.71 -8.55
C ASN A 225 3.14 -10.10 -8.18
N ILE A 226 2.28 -11.08 -7.90
CA ILE A 226 2.71 -12.47 -7.65
C ILE A 226 3.39 -13.05 -8.89
N ALA A 227 2.79 -12.87 -10.08
CA ALA A 227 3.34 -13.36 -11.34
C ALA A 227 4.72 -12.75 -11.63
N LEU A 228 4.88 -11.45 -11.41
CA LEU A 228 6.17 -10.78 -11.54
C LEU A 228 7.21 -11.37 -10.57
N VAL A 229 6.87 -11.45 -9.28
CA VAL A 229 7.81 -11.90 -8.25
C VAL A 229 8.23 -13.35 -8.49
N ALA A 230 7.31 -14.23 -8.90
CA ALA A 230 7.62 -15.64 -9.14
C ALA A 230 8.72 -15.87 -10.19
N ARG A 231 8.87 -14.94 -11.15
CA ARG A 231 9.90 -15.00 -12.21
C ARG A 231 11.27 -14.46 -11.77
N LEU A 232 11.35 -13.79 -10.63
CA LEU A 232 12.61 -13.22 -10.15
C LEU A 232 13.57 -14.28 -9.61
N PRO A 233 14.89 -14.02 -9.56
CA PRO A 233 15.84 -14.87 -8.87
C PRO A 233 15.46 -15.10 -7.40
N ALA A 234 15.77 -16.28 -6.87
CA ALA A 234 15.37 -16.67 -5.51
C ALA A 234 15.82 -15.68 -4.42
N ALA A 235 17.04 -15.13 -4.54
CA ALA A 235 17.56 -14.12 -3.62
C ALA A 235 16.73 -12.83 -3.62
N GLU A 236 16.18 -12.44 -4.78
CA GLU A 236 15.33 -11.25 -4.90
C GLU A 236 13.94 -11.49 -4.34
N ARG A 237 13.35 -12.66 -4.61
CA ARG A 237 12.09 -13.08 -4.00
C ARG A 237 12.19 -13.07 -2.48
N ALA A 238 13.26 -13.63 -1.91
CA ALA A 238 13.51 -13.62 -0.47
C ALA A 238 13.58 -12.18 0.10
N ARG A 239 14.26 -11.25 -0.59
CA ARG A 239 14.31 -9.83 -0.18
C ARG A 239 12.93 -9.17 -0.20
N ILE A 240 12.10 -9.48 -1.19
CA ILE A 240 10.72 -8.98 -1.28
C ILE A 240 9.87 -9.53 -0.12
N VAL A 241 10.02 -10.81 0.23
CA VAL A 241 9.30 -11.44 1.35
C VAL A 241 9.64 -10.78 2.68
N VAL A 242 10.92 -10.48 2.94
CA VAL A 242 11.35 -9.72 4.13
C VAL A 242 10.68 -8.34 4.16
N ALA A 243 10.70 -7.63 3.04
CA ALA A 243 10.09 -6.31 2.93
C ALA A 243 8.56 -6.36 3.14
N CYS A 244 7.86 -7.37 2.61
CA CYS A 244 6.43 -7.58 2.85
C CYS A 244 6.10 -7.75 4.34
N ARG A 245 6.91 -8.51 5.09
CA ARG A 245 6.77 -8.64 6.55
C ARG A 245 6.90 -7.27 7.22
N GLN A 246 7.92 -6.50 6.85
CA GLN A 246 8.21 -5.20 7.46
C GLN A 246 7.08 -4.20 7.22
N ILE A 247 6.61 -4.05 5.97
CA ILE A 247 5.54 -3.10 5.65
C ILE A 247 4.19 -3.54 6.23
N ALA A 248 3.89 -4.85 6.26
CA ALA A 248 2.69 -5.36 6.93
C ALA A 248 2.71 -5.08 8.43
N GLN A 249 3.87 -5.26 9.08
CA GLN A 249 4.03 -4.91 10.49
C GLN A 249 3.87 -3.40 10.71
N LEU A 250 4.53 -2.58 9.89
CA LEU A 250 4.49 -1.12 10.00
C LEU A 250 3.07 -0.57 9.85
N SER A 251 2.34 -1.02 8.82
CA SER A 251 0.97 -0.58 8.52
C SER A 251 -0.04 -0.92 9.61
N SER A 252 0.27 -1.90 10.46
CA SER A 252 -0.64 -2.45 11.46
C SER A 252 -0.16 -2.27 12.90
N THR A 253 1.01 -1.64 13.10
CA THR A 253 1.51 -1.33 14.45
C THR A 253 0.77 -0.11 14.98
N PRO A 254 0.08 -0.20 16.13
CA PRO A 254 -0.58 0.96 16.72
C PRO A 254 0.44 2.06 17.05
N PRO A 255 0.04 3.34 17.02
CA PRO A 255 0.91 4.43 17.44
C PRO A 255 1.35 4.22 18.90
N ARG A 256 2.63 4.52 19.20
CA ARG A 256 3.19 4.37 20.57
C ARG A 256 2.43 5.17 21.62
N GLU A 257 1.97 6.37 21.24
CA GLU A 257 1.17 7.27 22.09
C GLU A 257 -0.31 6.86 22.17
N GLY A 258 -0.70 5.75 21.53
CA GLY A 258 -2.10 5.36 21.34
C GLY A 258 -2.79 6.12 20.20
N TYR A 259 -4.04 5.75 19.93
CA TYR A 259 -4.86 6.44 18.95
C TYR A 259 -5.24 7.83 19.50
N ARG A 260 -5.22 8.85 18.63
CA ARG A 260 -5.80 10.17 18.95
C ARG A 260 -7.24 10.00 19.43
N SER A 261 -7.69 10.74 20.44
CA SER A 261 -9.06 10.62 20.97
C SER A 261 -10.11 11.05 19.95
N GLN A 262 -11.37 10.66 20.18
CA GLN A 262 -12.49 11.09 19.33
C GLN A 262 -12.72 12.60 19.42
N SER A 263 -12.74 13.16 20.64
CA SER A 263 -12.90 14.60 20.87
C SER A 263 -11.83 15.44 20.18
N TRP A 264 -10.58 14.97 20.20
CA TRP A 264 -9.49 15.65 19.50
C TRP A 264 -9.72 15.69 17.99
N LEU A 265 -10.20 14.59 17.38
CA LEU A 265 -10.49 14.58 15.95
C LEU A 265 -11.63 15.52 15.58
N GLU A 266 -12.68 15.57 16.41
CA GLU A 266 -13.82 16.46 16.22
C GLU A 266 -13.35 17.93 16.25
N ASP A 267 -12.56 18.31 17.26
CA ASP A 267 -12.01 19.66 17.41
C ASP A 267 -11.15 20.08 16.21
N GLU A 268 -10.33 19.16 15.69
CA GLU A 268 -9.47 19.42 14.54
C GLU A 268 -10.29 19.54 13.24
N LEU A 269 -11.32 18.71 13.07
CA LEU A 269 -12.19 18.73 11.89
C LEU A 269 -13.10 19.96 11.85
N VAL A 270 -13.54 20.47 12.99
CA VAL A 270 -14.31 21.73 13.06
C VAL A 270 -13.51 22.89 12.46
N ARG A 271 -12.19 22.93 12.68
CA ARG A 271 -11.31 24.01 12.20
C ARG A 271 -11.10 24.00 10.68
N VAL A 272 -11.43 22.91 10.01
CA VAL A 272 -11.23 22.72 8.56
C VAL A 272 -12.56 22.45 7.83
N ARG A 273 -13.70 22.71 8.49
CA ARG A 273 -15.00 22.72 7.79
C ARG A 273 -15.02 23.86 6.79
N ARG A 274 -15.64 23.62 5.64
CA ARG A 274 -16.00 24.72 4.74
C ARG A 274 -16.98 25.62 5.48
N VAL A 275 -16.67 26.90 5.58
CA VAL A 275 -17.68 27.90 5.88
C VAL A 275 -18.54 27.99 4.63
N ASP A 276 -19.86 27.90 4.78
CA ASP A 276 -20.80 28.06 3.66
C ASP A 276 -20.65 29.47 3.05
N GLY A 277 -19.73 29.59 2.10
CA GLY A 277 -19.59 30.69 1.17
C GLY A 277 -19.97 30.20 -0.23
N PRO A 278 -20.45 31.08 -1.12
CA PRO A 278 -20.90 30.68 -2.45
C PRO A 278 -19.81 29.88 -3.16
N ALA A 279 -20.19 28.72 -3.71
CA ALA A 279 -19.30 27.80 -4.40
C ALA A 279 -18.42 28.59 -5.39
N HIS A 280 -17.11 28.64 -5.14
CA HIS A 280 -16.19 29.23 -6.10
C HIS A 280 -16.28 28.44 -7.41
N PRO A 281 -16.42 29.12 -8.56
CA PRO A 281 -16.43 28.44 -9.84
C PRO A 281 -15.10 27.68 -9.99
N PRO A 282 -15.12 26.51 -10.66
CA PRO A 282 -13.92 25.73 -10.86
C PRO A 282 -12.86 26.62 -11.54
N MET A 283 -11.69 26.73 -10.93
CA MET A 283 -10.54 27.34 -11.57
C MET A 283 -10.18 26.50 -12.79
N GLY A 284 -10.73 26.89 -13.94
CA GLY A 284 -10.34 26.37 -15.23
C GLY A 284 -8.86 26.64 -15.42
N ARG A 285 -8.05 25.59 -15.43
CA ARG A 285 -6.70 25.68 -15.98
C ARG A 285 -6.86 26.07 -17.44
N GLY A 286 -6.39 27.27 -17.79
CA GLY A 286 -6.46 27.80 -19.14
C GLY A 286 -5.96 26.78 -20.14
N ARG A 287 -6.85 26.34 -21.04
CA ARG A 287 -6.44 25.84 -22.34
C ARG A 287 -5.81 27.02 -23.07
N SER A 288 -4.53 26.90 -23.36
CA SER A 288 -3.87 27.70 -24.39
C SER A 288 -4.46 27.29 -25.74
N GLU A 289 -5.52 27.97 -26.16
CA GLU A 289 -5.85 28.10 -27.58
C GLU A 289 -4.83 29.05 -28.22
N ARG A 290 -4.01 28.53 -29.13
CA ARG A 290 -3.40 29.32 -30.19
C ARG A 290 -3.39 28.51 -31.49
N ASN A 291 -4.44 28.79 -32.25
CA ASN A 291 -4.55 28.98 -33.69
C ASN A 291 -3.53 28.31 -34.62
N ASP A 292 -4.09 27.39 -35.39
CA ASP A 292 -3.86 27.22 -36.83
C ASP A 292 -3.89 28.57 -37.57
N HIS A 293 -2.80 28.89 -38.27
CA HIS A 293 -2.81 29.69 -39.49
C HIS A 293 -1.81 29.04 -40.45
N GLY A 294 -2.33 28.28 -41.40
CA GLY A 294 -1.61 27.98 -42.63
C GLY A 294 -1.69 29.17 -43.58
N VAL A 295 -0.58 29.53 -44.22
CA VAL A 295 -0.47 30.09 -45.57
C VAL A 295 0.91 29.72 -46.13
N GLU A 296 0.88 28.97 -47.24
CA GLU A 296 1.75 28.97 -48.44
C GLU A 296 3.22 29.45 -48.33
N GLU A 297 4.18 28.55 -48.60
CA GLU A 297 4.85 28.36 -49.91
C GLU A 297 5.54 26.97 -49.95
#